data_AF-A0A2Z2GYL4-F1
#
_entry.id   AF-A0A2Z2GYL4-F1
#
_cell.length_a   1.000
_cell.length_b   1.000
_cell.length_c   1.000
_cell.angle_alpha   90.00
_cell.angle_beta   90.00
_cell.angle_gamma   90.00
#
_symmetry.space_group_name_H-M   'P 1'
#
loop_
_entity.id
_entity.type
_entity.pdbx_description
1 polymer ?
#
loop_
_entity_poly.entity_id
_entity_poly.type
_entity_poly.pdbx_seq_one_letter_code
_entity_poly.pdbx_strand_id
1 'polypeptide(L)'
;IEPHVIEYLKTPPSRTMLKQLIARMGISVRALLRERGTPYAELVLPHTSLTDEQLLDAMQAHPILINRPIVVTPKGVRLCRPSEQVLDLLP
;
A
#
# COMPACT_ATOMS: atom_id res chain seq x y z
N ILE A 1 -21.68 4.15 7.44
CA ILE A 1 -21.13 2.79 7.27
C ILE A 1 -19.92 2.68 8.16
N GLU A 2 -19.83 1.64 8.97
CA GLU A 2 -18.66 1.37 9.80
C GLU A 2 -17.70 0.45 9.04
N PRO A 3 -16.44 0.86 8.79
CA PRO A 3 -15.49 0.03 8.06
C PRO A 3 -14.87 -1.04 8.96
N HIS A 4 -14.50 -2.18 8.37
CA HIS A 4 -13.58 -3.10 9.03
C HIS A 4 -12.16 -2.49 9.01
N VAL A 5 -11.61 -2.20 10.19
CA VAL A 5 -10.30 -1.55 10.32
C VAL A 5 -9.21 -2.59 10.58
N ILE A 6 -8.22 -2.63 9.69
CA ILE A 6 -7.03 -3.48 9.83
C ILE A 6 -5.83 -2.61 10.21
N GLU A 7 -5.25 -2.87 11.39
CA GLU A 7 -3.98 -2.29 11.81
C GLU A 7 -2.81 -2.94 11.05
N TYR A 8 -2.58 -2.53 9.80
CA TYR A 8 -1.61 -3.15 8.88
C TYR A 8 -0.18 -3.25 9.40
N LEU A 9 0.21 -2.47 10.42
CA LEU A 9 1.52 -2.60 11.06
C LEU A 9 1.60 -3.81 12.00
N LYS A 10 0.48 -4.21 12.61
CA LYS A 10 0.36 -5.39 13.47
C LYS A 10 -0.03 -6.64 12.68
N THR A 11 -0.96 -6.47 11.73
CA THR A 11 -1.51 -7.54 10.89
C THR A 11 -1.36 -7.17 9.42
N PRO A 12 -0.12 -7.18 8.88
CA PRO A 12 0.11 -6.81 7.49
C PRO A 12 -0.60 -7.77 6.52
N PRO A 13 -1.07 -7.27 5.36
CA PRO A 13 -1.60 -8.15 4.33
C PRO A 13 -0.50 -9.09 3.84
N SER A 14 -0.90 -10.31 3.46
CA SER A 14 0.03 -11.23 2.79
C SER A 14 0.52 -10.63 1.47
N ARG A 15 1.67 -11.10 0.96
CA ARG A 15 2.19 -10.67 -0.34
C ARG A 15 1.16 -10.82 -1.47
N THR A 16 0.45 -11.94 -1.49
CA THR A 16 -0.61 -12.21 -2.49
C THR A 16 -1.73 -11.19 -2.38
N MET A 17 -2.19 -10.90 -1.16
CA MET A 17 -3.21 -9.87 -0.93
C MET A 17 -2.71 -8.48 -1.36
N LEU A 18 -1.45 -8.15 -1.04
CA LEU A 18 -0.85 -6.86 -1.40
C LEU A 18 -0.77 -6.69 -2.92
N LYS A 19 -0.36 -7.72 -3.67
CA LYS A 19 -0.39 -7.74 -5.14
C LYS A 19 -1.80 -7.49 -5.69
N GLN A 20 -2.79 -8.18 -5.14
CA GLN A 20 -4.19 -8.01 -5.55
C GLN A 20 -4.71 -6.60 -5.28
N LEU A 21 -4.38 -6.03 -4.11
CA LEU A 21 -4.75 -4.66 -3.77
C LEU A 21 -4.11 -3.66 -4.73
N ILE A 22 -2.81 -3.78 -5.03
CA ILE A 22 -2.09 -2.91 -5.97
C ILE A 22 -2.71 -2.98 -7.36
N ALA A 23 -2.99 -4.18 -7.86
CA ALA A 23 -3.64 -4.38 -9.15
C ALA A 23 -5.03 -3.71 -9.18
N ARG A 24 -5.84 -3.85 -8.12
CA ARG A 24 -7.17 -3.21 -8.03
C ARG A 24 -7.11 -1.69 -7.87
N MET A 25 -6.01 -1.14 -7.33
CA MET A 25 -5.77 0.30 -7.24
C MET A 25 -5.34 0.91 -8.59
N GLY A 26 -4.84 0.08 -9.52
CA GLY A 26 -4.34 0.57 -10.81
C GLY A 26 -3.06 1.40 -10.71
N ILE A 27 -2.26 1.20 -9.66
CA ILE A 27 -0.98 1.89 -9.44
C ILE A 27 0.19 0.91 -9.56
N SER A 28 1.41 1.43 -9.73
CA SER A 28 2.62 0.60 -9.65
C SER A 28 2.91 0.19 -8.20
N VAL A 29 3.65 -0.91 -8.02
CA VAL A 29 4.11 -1.34 -6.68
C VAL A 29 4.92 -0.24 -6.00
N ARG A 30 5.78 0.44 -6.77
CA ARG A 30 6.59 1.56 -6.29
C ARG A 30 5.74 2.73 -5.79
N ALA A 31 4.61 3.03 -6.43
CA ALA A 31 3.72 4.11 -6.00
C ALA A 31 3.05 3.82 -4.65
N LEU A 32 3.01 2.55 -4.20
CA LEU A 32 2.53 2.20 -2.87
C LEU A 32 3.58 2.41 -1.77
N LEU A 33 4.85 2.63 -2.11
CA LEU A 33 5.88 2.81 -1.09
C LEU A 33 5.72 4.14 -0.36
N ARG A 34 5.88 4.08 0.95
CA ARG A 34 5.93 5.24 1.82
C ARG A 34 7.38 5.62 2.06
N GLU A 35 7.76 6.81 1.61
CA GLU A 35 9.13 7.33 1.76
C GLU A 35 9.38 7.96 3.13
N ARG A 36 8.44 8.79 3.60
CA ARG A 36 8.65 9.62 4.81
C ARG A 36 8.40 8.84 6.10
N GLY A 37 9.39 8.82 6.98
CA GLY A 37 9.32 8.18 8.29
C GLY A 37 9.32 6.65 8.21
N THR A 38 10.10 6.11 7.28
CA THR A 38 10.27 4.68 7.00
C THR A 38 11.74 4.42 6.63
N PRO A 39 12.23 3.17 6.64
CA PRO A 39 13.59 2.85 6.23
C PRO A 39 13.78 2.88 4.70
N TYR A 40 12.95 3.61 3.94
CA TYR A 40 12.96 3.63 2.47
C TYR A 40 14.33 3.96 1.89
N ALA A 41 14.97 5.01 2.40
CA ALA A 41 16.31 5.42 1.96
C ALA A 41 17.41 4.48 2.47
N GLU A 42 17.31 4.00 3.71
CA GLU A 42 18.28 3.10 4.33
C GLU A 42 18.34 1.74 3.61
N LEU A 43 17.19 1.23 3.15
CA LEU A 43 17.07 0.02 2.36
C LEU A 43 17.34 0.23 0.86
N VAL A 44 17.76 1.43 0.48
CA VAL A 44 18.12 1.81 -0.89
C VAL A 44 17.00 1.54 -1.91
N LEU A 45 15.74 1.63 -1.45
CA LEU A 45 14.54 1.48 -2.27
C LEU A 45 14.33 2.55 -3.36
N PRO A 46 14.97 3.76 -3.31
CA PRO A 46 14.92 4.69 -4.45
C PRO A 46 15.52 4.14 -5.75
N HIS A 47 16.34 3.09 -5.70
CA HIS A 47 16.96 2.54 -6.92
C HIS A 47 15.90 2.03 -7.91
N THR A 48 15.99 2.53 -9.14
CA THR A 48 15.06 2.22 -10.24
C THR A 48 15.24 0.83 -10.83
N SER A 49 16.38 0.17 -10.55
CA SER A 49 16.67 -1.20 -10.95
C SER A 49 15.91 -2.26 -10.13
N LEU A 50 15.33 -1.87 -8.99
CA LEU A 50 14.57 -2.80 -8.15
C LEU A 50 13.27 -3.22 -8.83
N THR A 51 13.05 -4.53 -8.87
CA THR A 51 11.84 -5.13 -9.43
C THR A 51 10.66 -5.01 -8.47
N ASP A 52 9.45 -5.09 -9.01
CA ASP A 52 8.22 -5.11 -8.21
C ASP A 52 8.23 -6.21 -7.15
N GLU A 53 8.80 -7.38 -7.44
CA GLU A 53 8.95 -8.46 -6.46
C GLU A 53 9.84 -8.05 -5.29
N GLN A 54 10.99 -7.42 -5.55
CA GLN A 54 11.90 -6.94 -4.49
C GLN A 54 11.24 -5.85 -3.63
N LEU A 55 10.43 -4.98 -4.22
CA LEU A 55 9.69 -3.97 -3.48
C LEU A 55 8.59 -4.59 -2.60
N LEU A 56 7.92 -5.64 -3.08
CA LEU A 56 6.95 -6.41 -2.29
C LEU A 56 7.61 -7.17 -1.14
N ASP A 57 8.79 -7.76 -1.37
CA ASP A 57 9.60 -8.37 -0.31
C ASP A 57 9.93 -7.36 0.79
N ALA A 58 10.35 -6.15 0.42
CA ALA A 58 10.62 -5.09 1.37
C ALA A 58 9.37 -4.70 2.17
N MET A 59 8.21 -4.53 1.52
CA MET A 59 6.95 -4.22 2.19
C MET A 59 6.47 -5.33 3.14
N GLN A 60 6.73 -6.60 2.80
CA GLN A 60 6.41 -7.74 3.66
C GLN A 60 7.33 -7.79 4.90
N ALA A 61 8.62 -7.53 4.72
CA ALA A 61 9.60 -7.47 5.81
C ALA A 61 9.40 -6.23 6.69
N HIS A 62 9.01 -5.10 6.09
CA HIS A 62 8.81 -3.83 6.77
C HIS A 62 7.44 -3.23 6.39
N PRO A 63 6.34 -3.65 7.05
CA PRO A 63 4.99 -3.16 6.77
C PRO A 63 4.85 -1.64 6.80
N ILE A 64 5.72 -0.94 7.56
CA ILE A 64 5.77 0.52 7.63
C ILE A 64 6.01 1.19 6.26
N LEU A 65 6.60 0.47 5.30
CA LEU A 65 6.79 0.90 3.92
C LEU A 65 5.49 0.94 3.12
N ILE A 66 4.41 0.30 3.57
CA ILE A 66 3.12 0.36 2.90
C ILE A 66 2.47 1.72 3.19
N ASN A 67 2.20 2.48 2.13
CA ASN A 67 1.55 3.78 2.25
C ASN A 67 0.07 3.63 2.66
N ARG A 68 -0.46 4.64 3.35
CA ARG A 68 -1.76 4.56 4.03
C ARG A 68 -2.61 5.83 3.86
N PRO A 69 -3.94 5.73 3.99
CA PRO A 69 -4.72 4.48 4.12
C PRO A 69 -5.04 3.85 2.75
N ILE A 70 -5.10 2.51 2.72
CA ILE A 70 -5.70 1.75 1.61
C ILE A 70 -7.14 1.46 2.00
N VAL A 71 -8.10 1.83 1.15
CA VAL A 71 -9.53 1.59 1.39
C VAL A 71 -10.07 0.65 0.33
N VAL A 72 -10.85 -0.34 0.75
CA VAL A 72 -11.49 -1.36 -0.10
C VAL A 72 -13.00 -1.24 0.04
N THR A 73 -13.71 -1.08 -1.08
CA THR A 73 -15.18 -1.12 -1.13
C THR A 73 -15.63 -1.96 -2.33
N PRO A 74 -16.94 -2.25 -2.47
CA PRO A 74 -17.47 -2.88 -3.68
C PRO A 74 -17.23 -2.04 -4.95
N LYS A 75 -17.13 -0.71 -4.82
CA LYS A 75 -16.84 0.22 -5.94
C LYS A 75 -15.39 0.16 -6.40
N GLY A 76 -14.45 -0.23 -5.54
CA GLY A 76 -13.03 -0.30 -5.91
C GLY A 76 -12.07 -0.34 -4.73
N VAL A 77 -10.78 -0.15 -5.03
CA VAL A 77 -9.70 -0.02 -4.04
C VAL A 77 -8.88 1.22 -4.36
N ARG A 78 -8.54 2.02 -3.35
CA ARG A 78 -7.64 3.18 -3.54
C ARG A 78 -6.70 3.37 -2.36
N LEU A 79 -5.49 3.85 -2.67
CA LEU A 79 -4.62 4.54 -1.73
C LEU A 79 -5.16 5.97 -1.58
N CYS A 80 -5.87 6.27 -0.49
CA CYS A 80 -6.59 7.53 -0.34
C CYS A 80 -5.64 8.63 0.13
N ARG A 81 -4.81 9.14 -0.80
CA ARG A 81 -3.91 10.26 -0.60
C ARG A 81 -4.08 11.26 -1.76
N PRO A 82 -4.81 12.37 -1.55
CA PRO A 82 -5.29 12.87 -0.27
C PRO A 82 -6.54 12.13 0.24
N SER A 83 -6.92 12.37 1.50
CA SER A 83 -7.98 11.63 2.20
C SER A 83 -9.32 11.63 1.47
N GLU A 84 -9.62 12.70 0.74
CA GLU A 84 -10.90 12.94 0.07
C GLU A 84 -11.12 11.95 -1.09
N GLN A 85 -10.07 11.30 -1.59
CA GLN A 85 -10.21 10.23 -2.60
C GLN A 85 -11.05 9.05 -2.11
N VAL A 86 -11.26 8.91 -0.80
CA VAL A 86 -12.17 7.91 -0.25
C VAL A 86 -13.63 8.16 -0.67
N LEU A 87 -14.01 9.42 -0.92
CA LEU A 87 -15.39 9.80 -1.25
C LEU A 87 -15.88 9.12 -2.54
N ASP A 88 -14.98 8.92 -3.51
CA ASP A 88 -15.27 8.20 -4.76
C ASP A 88 -15.62 6.72 -4.53
N LEU A 89 -15.22 6.15 -3.39
CA LEU A 89 -15.42 4.75 -3.04
C LEU A 89 -16.61 4.52 -2.10
N LEU A 90 -17.14 5.56 -1.47
CA LEU A 90 -18.29 5.47 -0.58
C LEU A 90 -19.58 5.26 -1.39
N PRO A 91 -20.54 4.46 -0.90
CA PRO A 91 -21.80 4.24 -1.60
C PRO A 91 -22.61 5.51 -1.77
#